data_AF-A0A0K9H9N6-F1
#
_entry.id   AF-A0A0K9H9N6-F1
#
_cell.length_a   1.000
_cell.length_b   1.000
_cell.length_c   1.000
_cell.angle_alpha   90.00
_cell.angle_beta   90.00
_cell.angle_gamma   90.00
#
_symmetry.space_group_name_H-M   'P 1'
#
loop_
_entity.id
_entity.type
_entity.pdbx_description
1 polymer ?
#
loop_
_entity_poly.entity_id
_entity_poly.type
_entity_poly.pdbx_seq_one_letter_code
_entity_poly.pdbx_strand_id
1 'polypeptide(L)'
;MDCVNWFIEGYKKLTGKTICAEQVGYEAVELAQEEIGYEFIPEEDLRKLPDPLLVETCVYDDENGNEWIAGIVLCGDLNAGIYTFWTRNGEGISRQFTSEWGGEGL
;
A
#
# COMPACT_ATOMS: atom_id res chain seq x y z
N MET A 1 -7.63 -3.77 -9.55
CA MET A 1 -8.19 -3.40 -8.24
C MET A 1 -8.30 -1.89 -8.21
N ASP A 2 -9.37 -1.31 -7.69
CA ASP A 2 -9.44 0.15 -7.51
C ASP A 2 -8.88 0.50 -6.12
N CYS A 3 -7.77 1.24 -6.07
CA CYS A 3 -7.04 1.50 -4.82
C CYS A 3 -7.90 2.19 -3.76
N VAL A 4 -8.69 3.19 -4.17
CA VAL A 4 -9.56 3.95 -3.25
C VAL A 4 -10.65 3.07 -2.65
N ASN A 5 -11.37 2.27 -3.46
CA ASN A 5 -12.38 1.35 -2.94
C ASN A 5 -11.76 0.25 -2.06
N TRP A 6 -10.59 -0.28 -2.45
CA TRP A 6 -9.86 -1.24 -1.63
C TRP A 6 -9.47 -0.64 -0.27
N PHE A 7 -9.02 0.61 -0.26
CA PHE A 7 -8.68 1.35 0.94
C PHE A 7 -9.91 1.56 1.85
N ILE A 8 -11.02 2.05 1.30
CA ILE A 8 -12.26 2.28 2.07
C ILE A 8 -12.75 0.98 2.75
N GLU A 9 -12.77 -0.12 1.99
CA GLU A 9 -13.19 -1.42 2.52
C GLU A 9 -12.17 -1.98 3.54
N GLY A 10 -10.88 -1.79 3.29
CA GLY A 10 -9.81 -2.18 4.22
C GLY A 10 -9.88 -1.40 5.54
N TYR A 11 -10.01 -0.08 5.46
CA TYR A 11 -10.15 0.81 6.61
C TYR A 11 -11.38 0.45 7.44
N LYS A 12 -12.51 0.18 6.79
CA LYS A 12 -13.73 -0.29 7.47
C LYS A 12 -13.55 -1.61 8.18
N LYS A 13 -12.81 -2.57 7.60
CA LYS A 13 -12.49 -3.84 8.26
C LYS A 13 -11.58 -3.66 9.48
N LEU A 14 -10.61 -2.74 9.39
CA LEU A 14 -9.65 -2.46 10.46
C LEU A 14 -10.27 -1.70 11.63
N THR A 15 -11.19 -0.77 11.35
CA THR A 15 -11.66 0.20 12.35
C THR A 15 -13.16 0.11 12.66
N GLY A 16 -13.93 -0.55 11.81
CA GLY A 16 -15.40 -0.57 11.86
C GLY A 16 -16.07 0.72 11.35
N LYS A 17 -15.29 1.71 10.89
CA LYS A 17 -15.81 3.01 10.44
C LYS A 17 -15.87 3.10 8.92
N THR A 18 -16.88 3.78 8.40
CA THR A 18 -17.02 4.07 6.97
C THR A 18 -16.49 5.47 6.68
N ILE A 19 -15.78 5.62 5.56
CA ILE A 19 -15.27 6.89 5.06
C ILE A 19 -15.72 7.08 3.60
N CYS A 20 -15.74 8.34 3.13
CA CYS A 20 -16.11 8.66 1.76
C CYS A 20 -14.86 8.81 0.88
N ALA A 21 -14.98 8.46 -0.41
CA ALA A 21 -13.87 8.50 -1.36
C ALA A 21 -13.28 9.91 -1.52
N GLU A 22 -14.09 10.96 -1.38
CA GLU A 22 -13.67 12.37 -1.48
C GLU A 22 -12.75 12.80 -0.34
N GLN A 23 -12.66 12.01 0.75
CA GLN A 23 -11.77 12.27 1.88
C GLN A 23 -10.42 11.55 1.73
N VAL A 24 -10.29 10.68 0.73
CA VAL A 24 -9.09 9.86 0.53
C VAL A 24 -8.21 10.54 -0.51
N GLY A 25 -6.98 10.90 -0.10
CA GLY A 25 -5.94 11.26 -1.03
C GLY A 25 -5.48 10.02 -1.79
N TYR A 26 -5.26 10.14 -3.10
CA TYR A 26 -4.76 9.05 -3.94
C TYR A 26 -3.60 9.56 -4.81
N GLU A 27 -2.55 8.76 -4.90
CA GLU A 27 -1.40 9.00 -5.77
C GLU A 27 -0.91 7.68 -6.36
N ALA A 28 -0.45 7.72 -7.61
CA ALA A 28 0.26 6.62 -8.24
C ALA A 28 1.64 7.12 -8.69
N VAL A 29 2.71 6.53 -8.16
CA VAL A 29 4.09 6.98 -8.37
C VAL A 29 5.02 5.79 -8.62
N GLU A 30 5.93 5.96 -9.57
CA GLU A 30 7.04 5.04 -9.79
C GLU A 30 8.22 5.48 -8.92
N LEU A 31 8.71 4.58 -8.07
CA LEU A 31 9.79 4.83 -7.12
C LEU A 31 10.88 3.79 -7.30
N ALA A 32 12.14 4.22 -7.29
CA ALA A 32 13.26 3.31 -7.09
C ALA A 32 13.21 2.75 -5.66
N GLN A 33 13.78 1.57 -5.43
CA GLN A 33 13.80 0.96 -4.10
C GLN A 33 14.47 1.87 -3.04
N GLU A 34 15.47 2.66 -3.42
CA GLU A 34 16.15 3.60 -2.52
C GLU A 34 15.29 4.79 -2.07
N GLU A 35 14.20 5.08 -2.78
CA GLU A 35 13.28 6.18 -2.46
C GLU A 35 12.20 5.75 -1.45
N ILE A 36 12.09 4.45 -1.15
CA ILE A 36 11.06 3.90 -0.28
C ILE A 36 11.54 3.82 1.16
N GLY A 37 10.82 4.51 2.04
CA GLY A 37 11.01 4.39 3.48
C GLY A 37 10.69 2.98 3.99
N TYR A 38 11.57 2.46 4.86
CA TYR A 38 11.42 1.13 5.46
C TYR A 38 10.18 1.00 6.37
N GLU A 39 9.58 2.12 6.78
CA GLU A 39 8.29 2.17 7.47
C GLU A 39 7.14 1.64 6.59
N PHE A 40 7.23 1.79 5.27
CA PHE A 40 6.23 1.29 4.33
C PHE A 40 6.51 -0.17 3.97
N ILE A 41 7.72 -0.44 3.47
CA ILE A 41 8.16 -1.77 3.03
C ILE A 41 9.52 -2.10 3.66
N PRO A 42 9.60 -3.09 4.55
CA PRO A 42 10.85 -3.54 5.14
C PRO A 42 11.85 -3.96 4.07
N GLU A 43 13.13 -3.71 4.33
CA GLU A 43 14.21 -4.00 3.39
C GLU A 43 14.20 -5.46 2.87
N GLU A 44 13.88 -6.42 3.75
CA GLU A 44 13.81 -7.84 3.40
C GLU A 44 12.74 -8.17 2.35
N ASP A 45 11.64 -7.43 2.34
CA ASP A 45 10.56 -7.58 1.38
C ASP A 45 10.82 -6.75 0.14
N LEU A 46 11.33 -5.53 0.32
CA LEU A 46 11.64 -4.61 -0.78
C LEU A 46 12.62 -5.24 -1.78
N ARG A 47 13.64 -5.95 -1.31
CA ARG A 47 14.61 -6.66 -2.17
C ARG A 47 13.99 -7.75 -3.05
N LYS A 48 12.77 -8.19 -2.76
CA LYS A 48 12.04 -9.19 -3.55
C LYS A 48 11.12 -8.53 -4.59
N LEU A 49 10.90 -7.22 -4.49
CA LEU A 49 10.03 -6.48 -5.40
C LEU A 49 10.82 -5.97 -6.63
N PRO A 50 10.12 -5.57 -7.71
CA PRO A 50 10.74 -4.91 -8.85
C PRO A 50 11.48 -3.62 -8.46
N ASP A 51 12.39 -3.18 -9.33
CA ASP A 51 13.07 -1.89 -9.24
C ASP A 51 13.18 -1.28 -10.66
N PRO A 52 12.52 -0.13 -10.94
CA PRO A 52 11.63 0.61 -10.05
C PRO A 52 10.29 -0.11 -9.83
N LEU A 53 9.52 0.35 -8.85
CA LEU A 53 8.19 -0.16 -8.57
C LEU A 53 7.12 0.92 -8.69
N LEU A 54 5.97 0.55 -9.27
CA LEU A 54 4.79 1.40 -9.31
C LEU A 54 3.96 1.18 -8.04
N VAL A 55 3.75 2.25 -7.27
CA VAL A 55 2.97 2.23 -6.03
C VAL A 55 1.75 3.10 -6.18
N GLU A 56 0.58 2.50 -5.98
CA GLU A 56 -0.65 3.24 -5.73
C GLU A 56 -0.82 3.43 -4.22
N THR A 57 -0.91 4.67 -3.76
CA THR A 57 -1.01 5.03 -2.34
C THR A 57 -2.31 5.74 -2.06
N CYS A 58 -2.96 5.38 -0.96
CA CYS A 58 -4.09 6.10 -0.38
C CYS A 58 -3.72 6.67 1.00
N VAL A 59 -4.13 7.91 1.24
CA VAL A 59 -3.92 8.63 2.50
C VAL A 59 -5.24 9.15 3.05
N TYR A 60 -5.43 9.02 4.36
CA TYR A 60 -6.60 9.54 5.06
C TYR A 60 -6.25 9.96 6.49
N ASP A 61 -6.60 11.19 6.86
CA ASP A 61 -6.55 11.67 8.24
C ASP A 61 -7.88 11.39 8.95
N ASP A 62 -7.85 10.60 10.02
CA ASP A 62 -9.05 10.30 10.79
C ASP A 62 -9.43 11.42 11.78
N GLU A 63 -10.65 11.33 12.32
CA GLU A 63 -11.19 12.33 13.26
C GLU A 63 -10.40 12.46 14.59
N ASN A 64 -9.53 11.50 14.90
CA ASN A 64 -8.64 11.55 16.07
C ASN A 64 -7.26 12.11 15.73
N GLY A 65 -7.05 12.53 14.47
CA GLY A 65 -5.77 13.02 13.97
C GLY A 65 -4.76 11.92 13.70
N ASN A 66 -5.18 10.67 13.49
CA ASN A 66 -4.27 9.64 12.99
C ASN A 66 -4.19 9.71 11.48
N GLU A 67 -2.97 9.70 10.96
CA GLU A 67 -2.68 9.52 9.54
C GLU A 67 -2.72 8.03 9.21
N TRP A 68 -3.51 7.66 8.21
CA TRP A 68 -3.55 6.32 7.64
C TRP A 68 -3.00 6.35 6.24
N ILE A 69 -1.96 5.55 5.99
CA ILE A 69 -1.39 5.38 4.66
C ILE A 69 -1.45 3.90 4.31
N ALA A 70 -1.99 3.56 3.15
CA ALA A 70 -1.87 2.22 2.60
C ALA A 70 -1.44 2.29 1.15
N GLY A 71 -0.74 1.27 0.69
CA GLY A 71 -0.32 1.20 -0.69
C GLY A 71 -0.36 -0.20 -1.27
N ILE A 72 -0.48 -0.22 -2.60
CA ILE A 72 -0.46 -1.42 -3.44
C ILE A 72 0.72 -1.27 -4.38
N VAL A 73 1.66 -2.20 -4.33
CA VAL A 73 2.72 -2.31 -5.33
C VAL A 73 2.19 -3.10 -6.51
N LEU A 74 2.29 -2.53 -7.70
CA LEU A 74 1.84 -3.12 -8.95
C LEU A 74 3.00 -3.72 -9.74
N CYS A 75 2.75 -4.85 -10.40
CA CYS A 75 3.64 -5.37 -11.44
C CYS A 75 3.17 -4.86 -12.80
N GLY A 76 4.06 -4.16 -13.52
CA GLY A 76 3.76 -3.43 -14.76
C GLY A 76 3.15 -4.28 -15.88
N ASP A 77 3.42 -5.57 -15.92
CA ASP A 77 2.88 -6.48 -16.94
C ASP A 77 1.48 -7.04 -16.60
N LEU A 78 1.07 -7.01 -15.33
CA LEU A 78 -0.10 -7.75 -14.86
C LEU A 78 -1.24 -6.88 -14.36
N ASN A 79 -1.02 -5.57 -14.15
CA ASN A 79 -1.96 -4.70 -13.41
C ASN A 79 -2.51 -5.36 -12.13
N ALA A 80 -1.68 -6.26 -11.56
CA ALA A 80 -1.98 -7.08 -10.41
C ALA A 80 -1.14 -6.55 -9.26
N GLY A 81 -1.80 -6.32 -8.13
CA GLY A 81 -1.11 -5.97 -6.89
C GLY A 81 -0.28 -7.16 -6.43
N ILE A 82 1.02 -6.96 -6.24
CA ILE A 82 1.96 -8.00 -5.78
C ILE A 82 2.33 -7.85 -4.31
N TYR A 83 2.15 -6.65 -3.76
CA TYR A 83 2.40 -6.35 -2.35
C TYR A 83 1.41 -5.30 -1.87
N THR A 84 1.03 -5.39 -0.60
CA THR A 84 0.20 -4.38 0.07
C THR A 84 0.80 -4.03 1.41
N PHE A 85 0.72 -2.76 1.80
CA PHE A 85 1.11 -2.30 3.12
C PHE A 85 0.05 -1.35 3.69
N TRP A 86 -0.01 -1.29 5.02
CA TRP A 86 -0.81 -0.36 5.81
C TRP A 86 0.07 0.21 6.92
N THR A 87 -0.02 1.50 7.15
CA THR A 87 0.59 2.20 8.27
C THR A 87 -0.42 3.11 8.95
N ARG A 88 -0.17 3.38 10.23
CA ARG A 88 -0.89 4.38 11.02
C ARG A 88 0.13 5.21 11.77
N ASN A 89 0.18 6.52 11.53
CA ASN A 89 1.18 7.43 12.11
C ASN A 89 2.62 6.95 11.89
N GLY A 90 2.93 6.43 10.70
CA GLY A 90 4.24 5.85 10.37
C GLY A 90 4.50 4.45 10.96
N GLU A 91 3.62 3.90 11.79
CA GLU A 91 3.76 2.55 12.32
C GLU A 91 3.08 1.51 11.41
N GLY A 92 3.80 0.45 11.06
CA GLY A 92 3.25 -0.63 10.23
C GLY A 92 2.13 -1.41 10.90
N ILE A 93 0.98 -1.50 10.24
CA ILE A 93 -0.21 -2.25 10.67
C ILE A 93 -0.26 -3.62 9.99
N SER A 94 -0.03 -3.67 8.68
CA SER A 94 0.01 -4.92 7.91
C SER A 94 0.88 -4.77 6.68
N ARG A 95 1.53 -5.86 6.28
CA ARG A 95 2.45 -5.93 5.14
C ARG A 95 2.45 -7.34 4.59
N GLN A 96 2.16 -7.50 3.32
CA GLN A 96 2.02 -8.82 2.73
C GLN A 96 2.22 -8.81 1.23
N PHE A 97 2.91 -9.83 0.74
CA PHE A 97 2.80 -10.25 -0.65
C PHE A 97 1.39 -10.78 -0.92
N THR A 98 0.87 -10.51 -2.11
CA THR A 98 -0.41 -11.10 -2.52
C THR A 98 -0.21 -12.57 -2.87
N SER A 99 -1.27 -13.37 -2.77
CA SER A 99 -1.21 -14.81 -3.11
C SER A 99 -0.85 -15.08 -4.57
N GLU A 100 -0.94 -14.05 -5.42
CA GLU A 100 -0.58 -14.09 -6.84
C GLU A 100 0.92 -13.85 -7.07
N TRP A 101 1.64 -13.35 -6.05
CA TRP A 101 3.08 -13.17 -6.10
C TRP A 101 3.82 -14.47 -5.78
N GLY A 102 4.16 -15.23 -6.83
CA GLY A 102 4.96 -16.45 -6.75
C GLY A 102 6.46 -16.17 -6.81
N GLY A 103 6.99 -15.36 -5.88
CA GLY A 103 8.38 -14.89 -5.83
C GLY A 103 9.45 -15.99 -5.62
N GLU A 104 9.51 -16.98 -6.50
CA GLU A 104 10.66 -17.84 -6.72
C GLU A 104 11.13 -17.65 -8.18
N GLY A 105 12.25 -16.94 -8.36
CA GLY A 105 12.92 -16.82 -9.65
C GLY A 105 13.50 -15.45 -9.95
N LEU A 106 14.57 -15.06 -9.24
CA LEU A 106 15.65 -14.26 -9.82
C LEU A 106 16.91 -15.13 -9.83
#